data_AF-A0A953MSQ4-F1
#
_entry.id   AF-A0A953MSQ4-F1
#
_cell.length_a   1.000
_cell.length_b   1.000
_cell.length_c   1.000
_cell.angle_alpha   90.00
_cell.angle_beta   90.00
_cell.angle_gamma   90.00
#
_symmetry.space_group_name_H-M   'P 1'
#
loop_
_entity.id
_entity.type
_entity.pdbx_description
1 polymer ?
#
loop_
_entity_poly.entity_id
_entity_poly.type
_entity_poly.pdbx_seq_one_letter_code
_entity_poly.pdbx_strand_id
1 'polypeptide(L)'
;MLGIIDIPVISILTYTVIFYGLSIVYASFSKNKSSLFVGAVIFLTGVVLFIIINFEFIDAGEVILPSSFLIMGLSFLVLYFSKRNDTVFLILGGLLSAVGITIVMFTGHINLQTYFTTVVQITKSYWQIIIIFIVIILLERADKK
;
A
#
# COMPACT_ATOMS: atom_id res chain seq x y z
N MET A 1 31.41 3.33 -21.52
CA MET A 1 30.89 4.29 -20.53
C MET A 1 30.02 3.51 -19.56
N LEU A 2 30.55 3.18 -18.37
CA LEU A 2 29.73 2.61 -17.30
C LEU A 2 28.93 3.76 -16.69
N GLY A 3 27.64 3.84 -17.03
CA GLY A 3 26.73 4.81 -16.45
C GLY A 3 26.57 4.50 -14.97
N ILE A 4 27.22 5.29 -14.13
CA ILE A 4 27.01 5.26 -12.68
C ILE A 4 25.58 5.76 -12.48
N ILE A 5 24.70 4.85 -12.08
CA ILE A 5 23.32 5.20 -11.75
C ILE A 5 23.39 5.96 -10.42
N ASP A 6 23.14 7.27 -10.47
CA ASP A 6 23.11 8.12 -9.28
C ASP A 6 21.76 7.92 -8.57
N ILE A 7 21.67 6.86 -7.78
CA ILE A 7 20.47 6.56 -6.98
C ILE A 7 20.64 7.22 -5.61
N PRO A 8 19.75 8.15 -5.22
CA PRO A 8 19.85 8.78 -3.91
C PRO A 8 19.60 7.74 -2.81
N VAL A 9 20.39 7.82 -1.73
CA VAL A 9 20.36 6.87 -0.59
C VAL A 9 18.96 6.71 -0.01
N ILE A 10 18.17 7.79 0.00
CA ILE A 10 16.79 7.77 0.49
C ILE A 10 15.87 6.83 -0.31
N SER A 11 16.10 6.71 -1.62
CA SER A 11 15.33 5.78 -2.46
C SER A 11 15.66 4.33 -2.12
N ILE A 12 16.93 4.01 -1.89
CA ILE A 12 17.37 2.67 -1.46
C ILE A 12 16.73 2.30 -0.11
N LEU A 13 16.75 3.23 0.84
CA LEU A 13 16.13 3.03 2.16
C LEU A 13 14.63 2.78 2.02
N THR A 14 13.96 3.55 1.17
CA THR A 14 12.53 3.41 0.92
C THR A 14 12.16 2.03 0.36
N TYR A 15 12.89 1.56 -0.67
CA TYR A 15 12.69 0.21 -1.18
C TYR A 15 12.95 -0.85 -0.11
N THR A 16 13.99 -0.67 0.70
CA THR A 16 14.32 -1.59 1.81
C THR A 16 13.16 -1.70 2.79
N VAL A 17 12.55 -0.57 3.18
CA VAL A 17 11.38 -0.55 4.09
C VAL A 17 10.18 -1.27 3.47
N ILE A 18 9.89 -1.05 2.18
CA ILE A 18 8.82 -1.75 1.46
C ILE A 18 9.04 -3.26 1.49
N PHE A 19 10.22 -3.73 1.05
CA PHE A 19 10.52 -5.16 0.99
C PHE A 19 10.54 -5.80 2.36
N TYR A 20 11.08 -5.11 3.37
CA TYR A 20 11.11 -5.60 4.74
C TYR A 20 9.70 -5.75 5.33
N GLY A 21 8.87 -4.71 5.21
CA GLY A 21 7.47 -4.77 5.65
C GLY A 21 6.68 -5.88 4.95
N LEU A 22 6.82 -6.00 3.63
CA LEU A 22 6.16 -7.04 2.84
C LEU A 22 6.59 -8.45 3.28
N SER A 23 7.88 -8.64 3.56
CA SER A 23 8.43 -9.91 4.05
C SER A 23 7.81 -10.31 5.39
N ILE A 24 7.64 -9.36 6.32
CA ILE A 24 6.97 -9.59 7.61
C ILE A 24 5.50 -9.96 7.39
N VAL A 25 4.79 -9.24 6.52
CA VAL A 25 3.38 -9.52 6.19
C VAL A 25 3.24 -10.95 5.68
N TYR A 26 4.07 -11.36 4.71
CA TYR A 26 4.03 -12.69 4.14
C TYR A 26 4.36 -13.78 5.17
N ALA A 27 5.43 -13.58 5.95
CA ALA A 27 5.86 -14.54 6.96
C ALA A 27 4.83 -14.72 8.10
N SER A 28 4.13 -13.64 8.44
CA SER A 28 3.18 -13.58 9.57
C SER A 28 1.74 -13.91 9.18
N PHE A 29 1.45 -14.00 7.87
CA PHE A 29 0.11 -14.24 7.35
C PHE A 29 -0.46 -15.54 7.95
N SER A 30 -1.60 -15.41 8.63
CA SER A 30 -2.33 -16.47 9.31
C SER A 30 -1.62 -17.09 10.52
N LYS A 31 -0.43 -16.61 10.89
CA LYS A 31 0.35 -17.09 12.03
C LYS A 31 0.27 -16.14 13.22
N ASN A 32 0.65 -14.87 13.02
CA ASN A 32 0.77 -13.90 14.11
C ASN A 32 0.11 -12.56 13.73
N LYS A 33 -0.98 -12.21 14.43
CA LYS A 33 -1.75 -10.98 14.19
C LYS A 33 -0.91 -9.71 14.42
N SER A 34 -0.18 -9.63 15.53
CA SER A 34 0.58 -8.43 15.88
C SER A 34 1.71 -8.18 14.88
N SER A 35 2.45 -9.24 14.53
CA SER A 35 3.52 -9.15 13.52
C SER A 35 2.97 -8.81 12.14
N LEU A 36 1.82 -9.38 11.76
CA LEU A 36 1.14 -9.04 10.51
C LEU A 36 0.73 -7.56 10.46
N PHE A 37 0.19 -7.02 11.56
CA PHE A 37 -0.19 -5.62 11.66
C PHE A 37 1.03 -4.70 11.53
N VAL A 38 2.08 -4.96 12.31
CA VAL A 38 3.32 -4.17 12.27
C VAL A 38 3.96 -4.24 10.88
N GLY A 39 4.01 -5.43 10.27
CA GLY A 39 4.49 -5.60 8.90
C GLY A 39 3.69 -4.78 7.89
N ALA A 40 2.35 -4.76 8.01
CA ALA A 40 1.49 -3.98 7.14
C ALA A 40 1.72 -2.47 7.31
N VAL A 41 1.88 -2.00 8.55
CA VAL A 41 2.21 -0.59 8.84
C VAL A 41 3.56 -0.21 8.23
N ILE A 42 4.61 -1.02 8.43
CA ILE A 42 5.94 -0.78 7.87
C ILE A 42 5.89 -0.76 6.34
N PHE A 43 5.22 -1.74 5.73
CA PHE A 43 5.06 -1.84 4.29
C PHE A 43 4.38 -0.60 3.71
N LEU A 44 3.22 -0.22 4.25
CA LEU A 44 2.44 0.91 3.76
C LEU A 44 3.15 2.25 4.02
N THR A 45 3.90 2.36 5.13
CA THR A 45 4.76 3.53 5.38
C THR A 45 5.84 3.65 4.31
N GLY A 46 6.47 2.53 3.94
CA GLY A 46 7.43 2.49 2.83
C GLY A 46 6.81 2.92 1.50
N VAL A 47 5.58 2.49 1.21
CA VAL A 47 4.84 2.92 0.01
C VAL A 47 4.56 4.42 0.03
N VAL A 48 4.17 4.99 1.17
CA VAL A 48 3.92 6.43 1.31
C VAL A 48 5.21 7.22 1.14
N LEU A 49 6.32 6.79 1.74
CA LEU A 49 7.63 7.41 1.54
C LEU A 49 8.06 7.37 0.06
N PHE A 50 7.83 6.24 -0.62
CA PHE A 50 8.10 6.11 -2.05
C PHE A 50 7.31 7.13 -2.86
N ILE A 51 6.03 7.30 -2.55
CA ILE A 51 5.19 8.28 -3.20
C ILE A 51 5.72 9.70 -2.93
N ILE A 52 5.98 10.07 -1.68
CA ILE A 52 6.47 11.42 -1.31
C ILE A 52 7.79 11.77 -2.00
N ILE A 53 8.70 10.81 -2.16
CA ILE A 53 10.02 11.04 -2.77
C ILE A 53 9.94 11.17 -4.30
N ASN A 54 9.04 10.41 -4.94
CA ASN A 54 8.99 10.31 -6.40
C ASN A 54 7.94 11.22 -7.05
N PHE A 55 7.04 11.81 -6.25
CA PHE A 55 5.99 12.70 -6.74
C PHE A 55 6.09 14.06 -6.04
N GLU A 56 5.95 15.13 -6.82
CA GLU A 56 5.94 16.49 -6.29
C GLU A 56 4.63 16.77 -5.57
N PHE A 57 4.71 16.98 -4.25
CA PHE A 57 3.59 17.42 -3.43
C PHE A 57 3.77 18.88 -3.05
N ILE A 58 2.68 19.66 -3.15
CA ILE A 58 2.65 21.08 -2.83
C ILE A 58 2.79 21.29 -1.31
N ASP A 59 2.16 20.44 -0.51
CA ASP A 59 2.31 20.42 0.95
C ASP A 59 2.37 18.96 1.45
N ALA A 60 3.48 18.60 2.11
CA ALA A 60 3.66 17.28 2.70
C ALA A 60 2.66 17.01 3.84
N GLY A 61 2.22 18.05 4.55
CA GLY A 61 1.26 17.95 5.65
C GLY A 61 -0.11 17.43 5.19
N GLU A 62 -0.52 17.80 3.98
CA GLU A 62 -1.78 17.35 3.36
C GLU A 62 -1.78 15.87 2.99
N VAL A 63 -0.59 15.24 2.89
CA VAL A 63 -0.44 13.82 2.56
C VAL A 63 -0.25 12.97 3.81
N ILE A 64 0.53 13.46 4.78
CA ILE A 64 0.91 12.67 5.97
C ILE A 64 -0.32 12.28 6.80
N LEU A 65 -1.21 13.23 7.09
CA LEU A 65 -2.38 12.97 7.92
C LEU A 65 -3.32 11.92 7.30
N PRO A 66 -3.86 12.10 6.07
CA PRO A 66 -4.71 11.08 5.47
C PRO A 66 -4.00 9.74 5.26
N SER A 67 -2.70 9.77 4.92
CA SER A 67 -1.91 8.55 4.78
C SER A 67 -1.83 7.77 6.08
N SER A 68 -1.69 8.43 7.24
CA SER A 68 -1.66 7.75 8.53
C SER A 68 -2.96 6.99 8.84
N PHE A 69 -4.12 7.59 8.53
CA PHE A 69 -5.42 6.96 8.67
C PHE A 69 -5.59 5.78 7.70
N LEU A 70 -5.16 5.94 6.45
CA LEU A 70 -5.16 4.86 5.46
C LEU A 70 -4.22 3.72 5.85
N ILE A 71 -3.01 4.00 6.35
CA ILE A 71 -2.05 2.99 6.82
C ILE A 71 -2.71 2.15 7.93
N MET A 72 -3.29 2.81 8.93
CA MET A 72 -3.95 2.13 10.04
C MET A 72 -5.16 1.32 9.56
N GLY A 73 -6.01 1.91 8.71
CA GLY A 73 -7.22 1.27 8.18
C GLY A 73 -6.90 0.03 7.34
N LEU A 74 -5.97 0.15 6.39
CA LEU A 74 -5.54 -0.97 5.55
C LEU A 74 -4.83 -2.05 6.37
N SER A 75 -4.07 -1.68 7.40
CA SER A 75 -3.42 -2.67 8.29
C SER A 75 -4.45 -3.51 9.06
N PHE A 76 -5.55 -2.91 9.51
CA PHE A 76 -6.68 -3.66 10.08
C PHE A 76 -7.41 -4.52 9.04
N LEU A 77 -7.56 -4.05 7.81
CA LEU A 77 -8.13 -4.87 6.73
C LEU A 77 -7.27 -6.10 6.42
N VAL A 78 -5.94 -5.96 6.42
CA VAL A 78 -5.01 -7.08 6.25
C VAL A 78 -5.19 -8.12 7.37
N LEU A 79 -5.38 -7.68 8.63
CA LEU A 79 -5.69 -8.59 9.74
C LEU A 79 -7.00 -9.35 9.52
N TYR A 80 -8.04 -8.67 9.06
CA TYR A 80 -9.33 -9.28 8.73
C TYR A 80 -9.20 -10.33 7.62
N PHE A 81 -8.46 -10.02 6.54
CA PHE A 81 -8.27 -10.96 5.43
C PHE A 81 -7.41 -12.17 5.82
N SER A 82 -6.46 -12.02 6.74
CA SER A 82 -5.61 -13.14 7.17
C SER A 82 -6.37 -14.19 7.96
N LYS A 83 -7.25 -13.80 8.87
CA LYS A 83 -8.17 -14.71 9.55
C LYS A 83 -9.53 -14.03 9.55
N ARG A 84 -10.41 -14.45 8.63
CA ARG A 84 -11.77 -13.94 8.38
C ARG A 84 -12.75 -14.23 9.53
N ASN A 85 -12.30 -13.98 10.75
CA ASN A 85 -12.90 -14.45 11.99
C ASN A 85 -13.19 -13.29 12.97
N ASP A 86 -12.87 -12.04 12.59
CA ASP A 86 -13.01 -10.90 13.48
C ASP A 86 -13.52 -9.67 12.73
N THR A 87 -14.85 -9.54 12.68
CA THR A 87 -15.55 -8.41 12.03
C THR A 87 -15.17 -7.07 12.63
N VAL A 88 -14.63 -7.03 13.86
CA VAL A 88 -14.15 -5.79 14.48
C VAL A 88 -13.04 -5.16 13.64
N PHE A 89 -12.10 -5.95 13.11
CA PHE A 89 -11.04 -5.44 12.25
C PHE A 89 -11.56 -4.91 10.91
N LEU A 90 -12.65 -5.49 10.39
CA LEU A 90 -13.31 -4.98 9.20
C LEU A 90 -13.93 -3.60 9.45
N ILE A 91 -14.63 -3.45 10.59
CA ILE A 91 -15.27 -2.19 10.96
C ILE A 91 -14.22 -1.11 11.22
N LEU A 92 -13.21 -1.40 12.05
CA LEU A 92 -12.12 -0.46 12.33
C LEU A 92 -11.36 -0.09 11.06
N GLY A 93 -11.02 -1.10 10.24
CA GLY A 93 -10.33 -0.90 8.97
C GLY A 93 -11.12 -0.04 7.99
N GLY A 94 -12.42 -0.32 7.85
CA GLY A 94 -13.32 0.47 7.01
C GLY A 94 -13.50 1.89 7.51
N LEU A 95 -13.68 2.09 8.82
CA LEU A 95 -13.90 3.42 9.40
C LEU A 95 -12.65 4.29 9.32
N LEU A 96 -11.48 3.77 9.68
CA LEU A 96 -10.21 4.49 9.55
C LEU A 96 -9.89 4.82 8.09
N SER A 97 -10.12 3.87 7.17
CA SER A 97 -9.91 4.12 5.74
C SER A 97 -10.87 5.18 5.21
N ALA A 98 -12.14 5.15 5.62
CA ALA A 98 -13.12 6.15 5.24
C ALA A 98 -12.71 7.54 5.73
N VAL A 99 -12.25 7.67 6.99
CA VAL A 99 -11.74 8.95 7.53
C VAL A 99 -10.56 9.46 6.69
N GLY A 100 -9.60 8.60 6.36
CA GLY A 100 -8.46 8.97 5.52
C GLY A 100 -8.90 9.48 4.14
N ILE A 101 -9.80 8.77 3.46
CA ILE A 101 -10.36 9.17 2.17
C ILE A 101 -11.12 10.50 2.28
N THR A 102 -11.94 10.66 3.32
CA THR A 102 -12.69 11.89 3.57
C THR A 102 -11.76 13.08 3.77
N ILE A 103 -10.69 12.93 4.54
CA ILE A 103 -9.68 13.98 4.71
C ILE A 103 -9.10 14.39 3.35
N VAL A 104 -8.69 13.43 2.51
CA VAL A 104 -8.17 13.71 1.15
C VAL A 104 -9.19 14.47 0.29
N MET A 105 -10.48 14.12 0.39
CA MET A 105 -11.54 14.81 -0.34
C MET A 105 -11.71 16.27 0.12
N PHE A 106 -11.58 16.53 1.42
CA PHE A 106 -11.74 17.87 2.00
C PHE A 106 -10.48 18.75 1.87
N THR A 107 -9.28 18.18 1.82
CA THR A 107 -8.03 18.94 1.60
C THR A 107 -7.80 19.37 0.15
N GLY A 108 -8.69 19.04 -0.78
CA GLY A 108 -9.05 20.01 -1.83
C GLY A 108 -8.42 19.92 -3.21
N HIS A 109 -7.90 18.77 -3.67
CA HIS A 109 -7.44 18.61 -5.07
C HIS A 109 -8.06 17.47 -5.87
N ILE A 110 -8.92 16.65 -5.24
CA ILE A 110 -9.46 15.45 -5.87
C ILE A 110 -10.99 15.53 -5.94
N ASN A 111 -11.50 15.95 -7.10
CA ASN A 111 -12.91 15.74 -7.42
C ASN A 111 -13.15 14.23 -7.65
N LEU A 112 -14.28 13.68 -7.20
CA LEU A 112 -14.61 12.25 -7.34
C LEU A 112 -14.47 11.77 -8.79
N GLN A 113 -14.85 12.62 -9.73
CA GLN A 113 -14.69 12.36 -11.16
C GLN A 113 -13.22 12.27 -11.57
N THR A 114 -12.38 13.19 -11.11
CA THR A 114 -10.92 13.16 -11.36
C THR A 114 -10.29 11.90 -10.75
N TYR A 115 -10.67 11.52 -9.52
CA TYR A 115 -10.21 10.29 -8.88
C TYR A 115 -10.45 9.04 -9.74
N PHE A 116 -11.70 8.81 -10.17
CA PHE A 116 -12.02 7.64 -10.99
C PHE A 116 -11.29 7.66 -12.33
N THR A 117 -11.18 8.82 -12.95
CA THR A 117 -10.48 8.97 -14.24
C THR A 117 -9.00 8.62 -14.08
N THR A 118 -8.35 9.12 -13.02
CA THR A 118 -6.96 8.82 -12.69
C THR A 118 -6.75 7.36 -12.32
N VAL A 119 -7.63 6.75 -11.51
CA VAL A 119 -7.55 5.32 -11.16
C VAL A 119 -7.64 4.45 -12.42
N VAL A 120 -8.58 4.75 -13.33
CA VAL A 120 -8.71 4.02 -14.60
C VAL A 120 -7.45 4.21 -15.47
N GLN A 121 -6.90 5.42 -15.52
CA GLN A 121 -5.70 5.71 -16.31
C GLN A 121 -4.46 5.00 -15.75
N ILE A 122 -4.26 5.02 -14.43
CA ILE A 122 -3.19 4.28 -13.75
C ILE A 122 -3.37 2.78 -13.99
N THR A 123 -4.60 2.26 -13.83
CA THR A 123 -4.89 0.84 -14.06
C THR A 123 -4.57 0.43 -15.50
N LYS A 124 -4.92 1.25 -16.49
CA LYS A 124 -4.54 1.02 -17.89
C LYS A 124 -3.02 1.08 -18.10
N SER A 125 -2.30 1.94 -17.39
CA SER A 125 -0.85 2.09 -17.55
C SER A 125 -0.06 0.95 -16.89
N TYR A 126 -0.62 0.30 -15.88
CA TYR A 126 0.04 -0.73 -15.08
C TYR A 126 -0.62 -2.11 -15.17
N TRP A 127 -1.56 -2.32 -16.10
CA TRP A 127 -2.29 -3.59 -16.25
C TRP A 127 -1.36 -4.78 -16.52
N GLN A 128 -0.21 -4.54 -17.17
CA GLN A 128 0.81 -5.55 -17.43
C GLN A 128 1.40 -6.12 -16.13
N ILE A 129 1.58 -5.29 -15.10
CA ILE A 129 2.07 -5.74 -13.80
C ILE A 129 1.06 -6.66 -13.13
N ILE A 130 -0.24 -6.34 -13.26
CA ILE A 130 -1.33 -7.17 -12.74
C ILE A 130 -1.34 -8.54 -13.44
N ILE A 131 -1.14 -8.60 -14.76
CA ILE A 131 -1.04 -9.86 -15.50
C ILE A 131 0.12 -10.71 -14.99
N ILE A 132 1.31 -10.12 -14.81
CA ILE A 132 2.49 -10.86 -14.35
C ILE A 132 2.19 -11.52 -12.99
N PHE A 133 1.57 -10.79 -12.06
CA PHE A 133 1.15 -11.34 -10.78
C PHE A 133 0.13 -12.49 -10.93
N ILE A 134 -0.88 -12.34 -11.79
CA ILE A 134 -1.88 -13.38 -12.04
C ILE A 134 -1.22 -14.65 -12.60
N VAL A 135 -0.29 -14.51 -13.54
CA VAL A 135 0.44 -15.63 -14.15
C VAL A 135 1.27 -16.37 -13.10
N ILE A 136 1.99 -15.64 -12.24
CA ILE A 136 2.77 -16.24 -11.14
C ILE A 136 1.86 -17.04 -10.20
N ILE A 137 0.70 -16.47 -9.81
CA ILE A 137 -0.26 -17.15 -8.92
C ILE A 137 -0.86 -18.39 -9.58
N LEU A 138 -1.16 -18.33 -10.88
CA LEU A 138 -1.68 -19.48 -11.63
C LEU A 138 -0.63 -20.59 -11.76
N LEU A 139 0.63 -20.25 -12.01
CA LEU A 139 1.74 -21.20 -12.04
C LEU A 139 1.92 -21.89 -10.69
N GLU A 140 1.91 -21.13 -9.59
CA GLU A 140 2.05 -21.70 -8.24
C GLU A 140 0.90 -22.65 -7.86
N ARG A 141 -0.29 -22.45 -8.42
CA ARG A 141 -1.43 -23.37 -8.26
C ARG A 141 -1.36 -24.59 -9.18
N ALA A 142 -0.78 -24.45 -10.36
CA ALA A 142 -0.60 -25.56 -11.30
C ALA A 142 0.43 -26.57 -10.79
N ASP A 143 1.47 -26.11 -10.09
CA ASP A 143 2.55 -26.94 -9.56
C ASP A 143 2.17 -27.72 -8.29
N LYS A 144 1.04 -27.37 -7.65
CA LYS A 144 0.49 -28.02 -6.45
C LYS A 144 -0.61 -29.05 -6.74
N LYS A 145 -0.85 -29.38 -8.02
CA LYS A 145 -1.78 -30.43 -8.46
C LYS A 145 -1.02 -31.62 -9.01
#